data_AF-A0A966W166-F1
#
_entry.id   AF-A0A966W166-F1
#
_cell.length_a   1.000
_cell.length_b   1.000
_cell.length_c   1.000
_cell.angle_alpha   90.00
_cell.angle_beta   90.00
_cell.angle_gamma   90.00
#
_symmetry.space_group_name_H-M   'P 1'
#
loop_
_entity.id
_entity.type
_entity.pdbx_description
1 polymer ?
#
loop_
_entity_poly.entity_id
_entity_poly.type
_entity_poly.pdbx_seq_one_letter_code
_entity_poly.pdbx_strand_id
1 'polypeptide(L)'
;MDIPFLEAGEYFGFCIKFMIGMGAGFEMPVILLALVKIGLLDYAKLAGFRRYMILINLILGALLTTPEVLTQVAMFIPLQFLYELTIWIAWYWEQPDRNLARRRLAMVIVAVLVLLGFGYWAYVKGWPIVRDYLNARAAANGSP
;
A
#
# COMPACT_ATOMS: atom_id res chain seq x y z
N MET A 1 -31.38 -17.01 -13.41
CA MET A 1 -30.45 -17.46 -14.47
C MET A 1 -29.88 -16.20 -15.05
N ASP A 2 -28.84 -15.72 -14.38
CA ASP A 2 -28.61 -14.28 -14.26
C ASP A 2 -27.52 -13.85 -15.23
N ILE A 3 -27.69 -12.66 -15.80
CA ILE A 3 -27.07 -12.29 -17.07
C ILE A 3 -25.61 -11.86 -16.80
N PRO A 4 -24.59 -12.58 -17.30
CA PRO A 4 -23.18 -12.32 -16.97
C PRO A 4 -22.65 -10.97 -17.49
N PHE A 5 -23.44 -10.27 -18.32
CA PHE A 5 -23.12 -8.94 -18.81
C PHE A 5 -23.22 -7.85 -17.73
N LEU A 6 -23.97 -8.07 -16.63
CA LEU A 6 -24.12 -7.07 -15.57
C LEU A 6 -22.83 -6.92 -14.75
N GLU A 7 -22.24 -8.04 -14.32
CA GLU A 7 -21.00 -8.09 -13.53
C GLU A 7 -19.82 -7.41 -14.25
N ALA A 8 -19.72 -7.61 -15.57
CA ALA A 8 -18.68 -6.98 -16.38
C ALA A 8 -18.81 -5.44 -16.37
N GLY A 9 -20.03 -4.91 -16.47
CA GLY A 9 -20.28 -3.46 -16.43
C GLY A 9 -19.88 -2.82 -15.11
N GLU A 10 -20.21 -3.47 -13.99
CA GLU A 10 -19.82 -2.99 -12.65
C GLU A 10 -18.30 -3.09 -12.43
N TYR A 11 -17.67 -4.17 -12.88
CA TYR A 11 -16.21 -4.34 -12.83
C TYR A 11 -15.47 -3.25 -13.62
N PHE A 12 -15.84 -3.02 -14.89
CA PHE A 12 -15.23 -1.95 -15.69
C PHE A 12 -15.52 -0.56 -15.10
N GLY A 13 -16.71 -0.33 -14.56
CA GLY A 13 -17.07 0.89 -13.83
C GLY A 13 -16.17 1.13 -12.62
N PHE A 14 -15.89 0.08 -11.82
CA PHE A 14 -14.91 0.13 -10.74
C PHE A 14 -13.50 0.43 -11.26
N CYS A 15 -13.02 -0.28 -12.28
CA CYS A 15 -11.67 -0.07 -12.83
C CYS A 15 -11.44 1.35 -13.36
N ILE A 16 -12.44 1.96 -14.02
CA ILE A 16 -12.36 3.34 -14.51
C ILE A 16 -12.28 4.33 -13.34
N LYS A 17 -13.15 4.20 -12.33
CA LYS A 17 -13.12 5.06 -11.14
C LYS A 17 -11.84 4.87 -10.31
N PHE A 18 -11.34 3.63 -10.23
CA PHE A 18 -10.06 3.31 -9.61
C PHE A 18 -8.91 4.02 -10.34
N MET A 19 -8.85 3.94 -11.67
CA MET A 19 -7.81 4.61 -12.46
C MET A 19 -7.84 6.14 -12.30
N ILE A 20 -9.03 6.75 -12.27
CA ILE A 20 -9.20 8.20 -12.06
C ILE A 20 -8.76 8.60 -10.64
N GLY A 21 -9.25 7.91 -9.61
CA GLY A 21 -8.91 8.24 -8.21
C GLY A 21 -7.44 7.97 -7.87
N MET A 22 -6.84 6.92 -8.46
CA MET A 22 -5.40 6.69 -8.41
C MET A 22 -4.62 7.83 -9.10
N GLY A 23 -5.03 8.24 -10.30
CA GLY A 23 -4.43 9.36 -11.03
C GLY A 23 -4.40 10.66 -10.22
N ALA A 24 -5.55 11.06 -9.66
CA ALA A 24 -5.63 12.21 -8.75
C ALA A 24 -4.80 11.99 -7.47
N GLY A 25 -4.75 10.76 -6.97
CA GLY A 25 -3.91 10.35 -5.85
C GLY A 25 -2.40 10.51 -6.10
N PHE A 26 -1.93 10.40 -7.34
CA PHE A 26 -0.53 10.64 -7.71
C PHE A 26 -0.13 12.12 -7.72
N GLU A 27 -1.08 13.05 -7.85
CA GLU A 27 -0.80 14.50 -7.78
C GLU A 27 -0.43 14.91 -6.35
N MET A 28 -1.07 14.30 -5.34
CA MET A 28 -0.87 14.64 -3.92
C MET A 28 0.60 14.48 -3.46
N PRO A 29 1.32 13.36 -3.72
CA PRO A 29 2.75 13.25 -3.47
C PRO A 29 3.58 14.36 -4.12
N VAL A 30 3.32 14.68 -5.39
CA VAL A 30 4.10 15.68 -6.14
C VAL A 30 3.91 17.07 -5.53
N ILE A 31 2.66 17.44 -5.21
CA ILE A 31 2.31 18.71 -4.56
C ILE A 31 2.96 18.80 -3.16
N LEU A 32 2.80 17.77 -2.33
CA LEU A 32 3.34 17.76 -0.97
C LEU A 32 4.88 17.83 -0.96
N LEU A 33 5.56 17.09 -1.84
CA LEU A 33 7.02 17.18 -1.98
C LEU A 33 7.47 18.54 -2.53
N ALA A 34 6.73 19.13 -3.46
CA ALA A 34 7.02 20.50 -3.91
C ALA A 34 6.91 21.50 -2.76
N LEU A 35 5.89 21.41 -1.91
CA LEU A 35 5.70 22.26 -0.72
C LEU A 35 6.78 22.06 0.35
N VAL A 36 7.30 20.84 0.52
CA VAL A 36 8.46 20.55 1.39
C VAL A 36 9.73 21.18 0.81
N LYS A 37 9.96 21.04 -0.50
CA LYS A 37 11.15 21.57 -1.18
C LYS A 37 11.28 23.10 -1.09
N ILE A 38 10.16 23.82 -1.01
CA ILE A 38 10.11 25.27 -0.81
C ILE A 38 9.99 25.69 0.67
N GLY A 39 10.02 24.74 1.62
CA GLY A 39 10.05 24.99 3.06
C GLY A 39 8.71 25.39 3.71
N LEU A 40 7.58 25.25 3.01
CA LEU A 40 6.26 25.53 3.61
C LEU A 40 5.77 24.36 4.49
N LEU A 41 6.07 23.12 4.09
CA LEU A 41 5.78 21.90 4.85
C LEU A 41 7.05 21.26 5.41
N ASP A 42 6.89 20.67 6.59
CA ASP A 42 7.90 19.96 7.40
C ASP A 42 7.32 18.56 7.67
N TYR A 43 8.18 17.55 7.70
CA TYR A 43 7.90 16.18 8.13
C TYR A 43 7.01 16.10 9.37
N ALA A 44 7.25 16.93 10.39
CA ALA A 44 6.45 16.99 11.61
C ALA A 44 4.99 17.38 11.33
N LYS A 45 4.75 18.31 10.41
CA LYS A 45 3.41 18.72 9.98
C LYS A 45 2.73 17.59 9.18
N LEU A 46 3.46 16.96 8.26
CA LEU A 46 2.96 15.81 7.48
C LEU A 46 2.64 14.60 8.37
N ALA A 47 3.47 14.33 9.37
CA ALA A 47 3.24 13.29 10.37
C ALA A 47 1.99 13.60 11.22
N GLY A 48 1.78 14.86 11.62
CA GLY A 48 0.54 15.30 12.26
C GLY A 48 -0.70 15.12 11.37
N PHE A 49 -0.55 15.27 10.05
CA PHE A 49 -1.64 15.12 9.08
C PHE A 49 -2.05 13.67 8.76
N ARG A 50 -1.29 12.66 9.19
CA ARG A 50 -1.57 11.22 8.95
C ARG A 50 -3.02 10.81 9.21
N ARG A 51 -3.59 11.22 10.34
CA ARG A 51 -4.98 10.90 10.72
C ARG A 51 -6.02 11.51 9.78
N TYR A 52 -5.75 12.69 9.23
CA TYR A 52 -6.66 13.36 8.28
C TYR A 52 -6.60 12.69 6.91
N MET A 53 -5.42 12.31 6.44
CA MET A 53 -5.27 11.60 5.16
C MET A 53 -5.90 10.20 5.19
N ILE A 54 -5.85 9.49 6.32
CA ILE A 54 -6.59 8.23 6.49
C ILE A 54 -8.11 8.47 6.33
N LEU A 55 -8.66 9.52 6.95
CA LEU A 55 -10.09 9.86 6.82
C LEU A 55 -10.45 10.30 5.39
N ILE A 56 -9.62 11.14 4.75
CA ILE A 56 -9.81 11.61 3.38
C ILE A 56 -9.79 10.42 2.40
N ASN A 57 -8.82 9.51 2.52
CA ASN A 57 -8.72 8.31 1.68
C ASN A 57 -9.92 7.35 1.90
N LEU A 58 -10.43 7.25 3.13
CA LEU A 58 -11.61 6.44 3.43
C LEU A 58 -12.90 7.02 2.82
N ILE A 59 -13.05 8.35 2.86
CA ILE A 59 -14.15 9.10 2.24
C ILE A 59 -14.07 9.03 0.71
N LEU A 60 -12.88 9.24 0.13
CA LEU A 60 -12.63 9.07 -1.31
C LEU A 60 -12.95 7.65 -1.77
N GLY A 61 -12.56 6.63 -0.99
CA GLY A 61 -12.97 5.25 -1.19
C GLY A 61 -14.49 5.13 -1.25
N ALA A 62 -15.20 5.55 -0.19
CA ALA A 62 -16.66 5.45 -0.11
C ALA A 62 -17.42 6.25 -1.19
N LEU A 63 -16.83 7.31 -1.75
CA LEU A 63 -17.42 8.11 -2.82
C LEU A 63 -17.18 7.51 -4.21
N LEU A 64 -16.00 6.93 -4.44
CA LEU A 64 -15.58 6.41 -5.75
C LEU A 64 -15.91 4.93 -5.93
N THR A 65 -15.82 4.11 -4.90
CA THR A 65 -16.17 2.68 -4.96
C THR A 65 -17.62 2.45 -4.58
N THR A 66 -18.14 1.25 -4.85
CA THR A 66 -19.30 0.73 -4.12
C THR A 66 -19.01 0.73 -2.61
N PRO A 67 -20.03 0.79 -1.73
CA PRO A 67 -19.86 0.77 -0.27
C PRO A 67 -19.45 -0.62 0.28
N GLU A 68 -18.81 -1.45 -0.55
CA GLU A 68 -18.28 -2.75 -0.17
C GLU A 68 -16.89 -2.59 0.44
N VAL A 69 -16.68 -3.18 1.62
CA VAL A 69 -15.43 -3.06 2.37
C VAL A 69 -14.22 -3.53 1.53
N LEU A 70 -14.38 -4.55 0.69
CA LEU A 70 -13.28 -5.10 -0.11
C LEU A 70 -12.79 -4.12 -1.18
N THR A 71 -13.69 -3.55 -1.98
CA THR A 71 -13.34 -2.58 -3.04
C THR A 71 -12.85 -1.26 -2.44
N GLN A 72 -13.46 -0.80 -1.35
CA GLN A 72 -13.05 0.39 -0.63
C GLN A 72 -11.63 0.25 -0.06
N VAL A 73 -11.30 -0.90 0.56
CA VAL A 73 -9.95 -1.19 1.07
C VAL A 73 -8.94 -1.34 -0.08
N ALA A 74 -9.32 -1.96 -1.19
CA ALA A 74 -8.47 -2.08 -2.38
C ALA A 74 -8.09 -0.70 -2.99
N MET A 75 -8.97 0.30 -2.88
CA MET A 75 -8.71 1.69 -3.26
C MET A 75 -7.91 2.46 -2.18
N PHE A 76 -8.22 2.24 -0.90
CA PHE A 76 -7.57 2.91 0.22
C PHE A 76 -6.08 2.56 0.34
N ILE A 77 -5.72 1.27 0.26
CA ILE A 77 -4.34 0.79 0.43
C ILE A 77 -3.32 1.54 -0.46
N PRO A 78 -3.50 1.61 -1.79
CA PRO A 78 -2.53 2.28 -2.65
C PRO A 78 -2.48 3.80 -2.45
N LEU A 79 -3.62 4.46 -2.20
CA LEU A 79 -3.66 5.90 -1.89
C LEU A 79 -2.92 6.22 -0.58
N GLN A 80 -3.14 5.41 0.46
CA GLN A 80 -2.45 5.54 1.74
C GLN A 80 -0.95 5.25 1.62
N PHE A 81 -0.56 4.28 0.77
CA PHE A 81 0.83 3.97 0.47
C PHE A 81 1.56 5.14 -0.23
N LEU A 82 0.91 5.80 -1.20
CA LEU A 82 1.47 7.00 -1.84
C LEU A 82 1.70 8.14 -0.84
N TYR A 83 0.78 8.34 0.10
CA TYR A 83 0.96 9.33 1.17
C TYR A 83 2.10 8.94 2.13
N GLU A 84 2.23 7.67 2.49
CA GLU A 84 3.33 7.19 3.35
C GLU A 84 4.70 7.37 2.67
N LEU A 85 4.79 7.06 1.37
CA LEU A 85 5.99 7.27 0.55
C LEU A 85 6.37 8.75 0.49
N THR A 86 5.39 9.65 0.39
CA THR A 86 5.58 11.11 0.44
C THR A 86 6.23 11.53 1.76
N ILE A 87 5.72 11.05 2.90
CA ILE A 87 6.29 11.33 4.21
C ILE A 87 7.73 10.79 4.34
N TRP A 88 7.99 9.60 3.81
CA TRP A 88 9.33 9.00 3.78
C TRP A 88 10.34 9.85 3.00
N ILE A 89 9.95 10.39 1.84
CA ILE A 89 10.82 11.26 1.03
C ILE A 89 11.02 12.62 1.69
N ALA A 90 9.97 13.22 2.26
CA ALA A 90 10.08 14.47 3.02
C ALA A 90 11.04 14.31 4.22
N TRP A 91 10.90 13.22 4.98
CA TRP A 91 11.81 12.86 6.07
C TRP A 91 13.27 12.68 5.63
N TYR A 92 13.49 12.20 4.40
CA TYR A 92 14.83 12.04 3.84
C TYR A 92 15.46 13.38 3.47
N TRP A 93 14.68 14.34 2.96
CA TRP A 93 15.17 15.69 2.62
C TRP A 93 15.43 16.57 3.85
N GLU A 94 14.66 16.42 4.93
CA GLU A 94 14.71 17.30 6.10
C GLU A 94 15.81 16.92 7.13
N GLN A 95 16.91 16.31 6.68
CA GLN A 95 18.00 15.83 7.55
C GLN A 95 19.36 16.51 7.29
N PRO A 96 19.58 17.73 7.82
CA PRO A 96 20.91 18.24 8.07
C PRO A 96 21.49 17.63 9.37
N ASP A 97 22.21 16.52 9.23
CA ASP A 97 23.12 15.93 10.26
C ASP A 97 22.41 15.34 11.53
N ARG A 98 23.00 14.63 12.51
CA ARG A 98 24.27 13.83 12.62
C ARG A 98 24.03 12.33 12.83
N ASN A 99 22.97 11.93 13.53
CA ASN A 99 22.82 10.60 14.15
C ASN A 99 22.37 9.47 13.19
N LEU A 100 22.96 9.41 11.99
CA LEU A 100 22.60 8.50 10.90
C LEU A 100 22.74 7.00 11.26
N ALA A 101 23.68 6.63 12.15
CA ALA A 101 23.95 5.24 12.51
C ALA A 101 22.73 4.53 13.13
N ARG A 102 22.03 5.18 14.07
CA ARG A 102 20.80 4.62 14.69
C ARG A 102 19.60 4.64 13.74
N ARG A 103 19.60 5.55 12.75
CA ARG A 103 18.50 5.73 11.78
C ARG A 103 18.54 4.73 10.64
N ARG A 104 19.74 4.35 10.16
CA ARG A 104 19.90 3.18 9.26
C ARG A 104 19.37 1.91 9.90
N LEU A 105 19.65 1.69 11.18
CA LEU A 105 19.11 0.55 11.93
C LEU A 105 17.59 0.59 12.02
N ALA A 106 16.96 1.74 12.31
CA ALA A 106 15.50 1.86 12.31
C ALA A 106 14.87 1.53 10.94
N MET A 107 15.45 2.03 9.84
CA MET A 107 14.98 1.70 8.48
C MET A 107 15.19 0.23 8.12
N VAL A 108 16.34 -0.35 8.48
CA VAL A 108 16.62 -1.79 8.30
C VAL A 108 15.67 -2.62 9.15
N ILE A 109 15.37 -2.22 10.39
CA ILE A 109 14.38 -2.89 11.25
C ILE A 109 12.99 -2.82 10.65
N VAL A 110 12.55 -1.68 10.11
CA VAL A 110 11.26 -1.58 9.42
C VAL A 110 11.23 -2.44 8.16
N ALA A 111 12.27 -2.39 7.32
CA ALA A 111 12.38 -3.24 6.13
C ALA A 111 12.42 -4.74 6.48
N VAL A 112 13.15 -5.12 7.54
CA VAL A 112 13.22 -6.50 8.06
C VAL A 112 11.88 -6.92 8.67
N LEU A 113 11.16 -6.06 9.39
CA LEU A 113 9.82 -6.35 9.90
C LEU A 113 8.80 -6.53 8.75
N VAL A 114 8.92 -5.76 7.67
CA VAL A 114 8.11 -5.93 6.45
C VAL A 114 8.46 -7.24 5.73
N LEU A 115 9.75 -7.58 5.59
CA LEU A 115 10.20 -8.83 4.96
C LEU A 115 9.85 -10.07 5.79
N LEU A 116 10.02 -10.02 7.12
CA LEU A 116 9.61 -11.06 8.05
C LEU A 116 8.09 -11.19 8.11
N GLY A 117 7.35 -10.08 8.09
CA GLY A 117 5.88 -10.07 8.04
C GLY A 117 5.35 -10.68 6.74
N PHE A 118 5.95 -10.32 5.59
CA PHE A 118 5.63 -10.90 4.29
C PHE A 118 5.97 -12.40 4.22
N GLY A 119 7.15 -12.79 4.72
CA GLY A 119 7.57 -14.19 4.81
C GLY A 119 6.68 -15.02 5.74
N TYR A 120 6.31 -14.49 6.90
CA TYR A 120 5.38 -15.12 7.84
C TYR A 120 3.97 -15.25 7.26
N TRP A 121 3.47 -14.22 6.56
CA TRP A 121 2.20 -14.27 5.84
C TRP A 121 2.21 -15.32 4.72
N ALA A 122 3.29 -15.40 3.94
CA ALA A 122 3.46 -16.40 2.90
C ALA A 122 3.55 -17.84 3.46
N TYR A 123 4.18 -18.00 4.63
CA TYR A 123 4.30 -19.27 5.34
C TYR A 123 2.95 -19.74 5.93
N VAL A 124 2.26 -18.88 6.68
CA VAL A 124 0.96 -19.19 7.31
C VAL A 124 -0.14 -19.39 6.26
N LYS A 125 -0.11 -18.66 5.15
CA LYS A 125 -1.12 -18.78 4.08
C LYS A 125 -0.87 -19.94 3.10
N GLY A 126 0.19 -20.74 3.30
CA GLY A 126 0.42 -22.00 2.59
C GLY A 126 0.44 -21.83 1.06
N TRP A 127 1.35 -21.00 0.55
CA TRP A 127 1.43 -20.63 -0.86
C TRP A 127 1.33 -21.86 -1.79
N PRO A 128 0.48 -21.85 -2.85
CA PRO A 128 0.18 -23.03 -3.67
C PRO A 128 1.44 -23.72 -4.19
N ILE A 129 2.38 -22.92 -4.72
CA ILE A 129 3.70 -23.33 -5.21
C ILE A 129 4.45 -24.22 -4.20
N VAL A 130 4.44 -23.89 -2.90
CA VAL A 130 5.14 -24.68 -1.87
C VAL A 130 4.41 -26.00 -1.61
N ARG A 131 3.07 -25.99 -1.60
CA ARG A 131 2.26 -27.19 -1.49
C ARG A 131 2.47 -28.12 -2.69
N ASP A 132 2.60 -27.56 -3.89
CA ASP A 132 2.85 -28.31 -5.12
C ASP A 132 4.26 -28.91 -5.13
N TYR A 133 5.29 -28.21 -4.64
CA TYR A 133 6.62 -28.78 -4.45
C TYR A 133 6.66 -29.90 -3.40
N LEU A 134 5.93 -29.75 -2.28
CA LEU A 134 5.84 -30.80 -1.26
C LEU A 134 5.08 -32.03 -1.78
N ASN A 135 3.99 -31.84 -2.51
CA ASN A 135 3.23 -32.92 -3.14
C ASN A 135 4.04 -33.62 -4.25
N ALA A 136 4.74 -32.86 -5.10
CA ALA A 136 5.61 -33.43 -6.13
C ALA A 136 6.78 -34.22 -5.52
N ARG A 137 7.34 -33.74 -4.40
CA ARG A 137 8.41 -34.44 -3.68
C ARG A 137 7.91 -35.68 -2.93
N ALA A 138 6.68 -35.66 -2.42
CA ALA A 138 6.02 -36.83 -1.83
C ALA A 138 5.66 -37.89 -2.89
N ALA A 139 5.20 -37.46 -4.08
CA ALA A 139 4.91 -38.36 -5.20
C ALA A 139 6.17 -38.95 -5.84
N ALA A 140 7.27 -38.18 -5.92
CA ALA A 140 8.56 -38.66 -6.43
C ALA A 140 9.30 -39.58 -5.43
N ASN A 141 9.12 -39.34 -4.13
CA ASN A 141 9.72 -40.13 -3.05
C ASN A 141 8.70 -41.10 -2.45
N GLY A 142 8.12 -41.95 -3.31
CA GLY A 142 7.18 -42.98 -2.90
C GLY A 142 7.79 -43.92 -1.88
N SER A 143 7.34 -43.83 -0.63
CA SER A 143 7.54 -44.85 0.39
C SER A 143 6.39 -45.86 0.35
N PRO A 144 6.63 -47.14 0.66
CA PRO A 144 5.60 -48.19 0.69
C PRO A 144 4.48 -47.91 1.70
#